data_AF-A0A7K1U9F2-F1
#
_entry.id   AF-A0A7K1U9F2-F1
#
_cell.length_a   1.000
_cell.length_b   1.000
_cell.length_c   1.000
_cell.angle_alpha   90.00
_cell.angle_beta   90.00
_cell.angle_gamma   90.00
#
_symmetry.space_group_name_H-M   'P 1'
#
loop_
_entity.id
_entity.type
_entity.pdbx_description
1 polymer ?
#
loop_
_entity_poly.entity_id
_entity_poly.type
_entity_poly.pdbx_seq_one_letter_code
_entity_poly.pdbx_strand_id
1 'polypeptide(L)'
;MKIKPFFYAPVICLLAYILPVAAQENTIGPDHVYYKNIRSVKFNQAGDQLSYPMITLNGGDKLELSFDDMDNDIKNYFYTFILCNADWTPAQINQLEYMRGFSENRIQDYRFSSIALQRYTHYTVQLPNQNCYPIKSGNYLLKVYLDSDTSQLVFTRRMLVIANKAGVSGFIQQPVTPKIFRTYQKVNFSVNTTGLNVVNPFDQMKVVILQNYRWDNAVKFPRPLFVKGNILEYNWEVDCVMPAGKEWRWIDLRSFRLQTERVKNTEYAKDHTDVYALPDIERGNKIYQYIKDINGLYYLATIDDYDPFYEGDYATVHFSYPAAEPFAGYNMYIIGQLTDYECNENNLMVYNPNTRAYEGSLFLKQGFYNYIYGLVDTSVPGSLPDTKVTEGDWWETENNYTILVYYRALGGRSDELVATTTLNSMLSRK
;
A
#
# COMPACT_ATOMS: atom_id res chain seq x y z
N MET A 1 -29.30 -59.97 51.06
CA MET A 1 -27.96 -59.72 51.64
C MET A 1 -26.95 -59.58 50.50
N LYS A 2 -26.55 -58.33 50.22
CA LYS A 2 -25.40 -57.82 49.43
C LYS A 2 -24.99 -58.55 48.14
N ILE A 3 -25.47 -58.04 47.00
CA ILE A 3 -24.82 -58.18 45.68
C ILE A 3 -23.89 -56.96 45.51
N LYS A 4 -22.59 -57.19 45.32
CA LYS A 4 -21.58 -56.17 44.98
C LYS A 4 -21.53 -55.99 43.45
N PRO A 5 -21.45 -54.75 42.92
CA PRO A 5 -21.15 -54.52 41.52
C PRO A 5 -19.64 -54.32 41.33
N PHE A 6 -19.06 -54.89 40.28
CA PHE A 6 -17.71 -54.53 39.84
C PHE A 6 -17.65 -54.41 38.31
N PHE A 7 -17.43 -53.17 37.88
CA PHE A 7 -16.66 -52.71 36.73
C PHE A 7 -17.13 -53.08 35.30
N TYR A 8 -17.86 -52.14 34.69
CA TYR A 8 -17.78 -51.85 33.26
C TYR A 8 -16.79 -50.71 33.06
N ALA A 9 -15.70 -50.97 32.33
CA ALA A 9 -14.79 -49.94 31.83
C ALA A 9 -15.36 -49.37 30.51
N PRO A 10 -15.58 -48.05 30.37
CA PRO A 10 -15.86 -47.47 29.08
C PRO A 10 -14.54 -47.12 28.39
N VAL A 11 -14.32 -47.71 27.21
CA VAL A 11 -13.31 -47.31 26.25
C VAL A 11 -13.62 -45.88 25.80
N ILE A 12 -12.82 -44.92 26.25
CA ILE A 12 -12.87 -43.54 25.77
C ILE A 12 -12.15 -43.50 24.42
N CYS A 13 -12.93 -43.47 23.34
CA CYS A 13 -12.44 -43.12 22.01
C CYS A 13 -12.06 -41.63 21.98
N LEU A 14 -10.75 -41.36 21.98
CA LEU A 14 -10.19 -40.04 21.77
C LEU A 14 -10.35 -39.66 20.28
N LEU A 15 -11.47 -39.05 19.94
CA LEU A 15 -11.66 -38.37 18.65
C LEU A 15 -10.83 -37.08 18.70
N ALA A 16 -9.61 -37.14 18.17
CA ALA A 16 -8.82 -35.97 17.87
C ALA A 16 -9.56 -35.14 16.80
N TYR A 17 -10.18 -34.04 17.23
CA TYR A 17 -10.62 -32.98 16.34
C TYR A 17 -9.37 -32.37 15.70
N ILE A 18 -8.99 -32.88 14.53
CA ILE A 18 -8.10 -32.19 13.61
C ILE A 18 -8.92 -31.01 13.09
N LEU A 19 -8.75 -29.84 13.71
CA LEU A 19 -9.21 -28.60 13.13
C LEU A 19 -8.55 -28.47 11.75
N PRO A 20 -9.31 -28.22 10.67
CA PRO A 20 -8.70 -27.89 9.41
C PRO A 20 -7.97 -26.56 9.60
N VAL A 21 -6.64 -26.61 9.60
CA VAL A 21 -5.84 -25.41 9.34
C VAL A 21 -6.25 -24.97 7.95
N ALA A 22 -7.05 -23.91 7.86
CA ALA A 22 -7.26 -23.24 6.60
C ALA A 22 -5.89 -22.72 6.17
N ALA A 23 -5.25 -23.42 5.24
CA ALA A 23 -4.14 -22.85 4.50
C ALA A 23 -4.69 -21.58 3.85
N GLN A 24 -4.17 -20.43 4.29
CA GLN A 24 -4.43 -19.16 3.62
C GLN A 24 -4.03 -19.39 2.16
N GLU A 25 -4.99 -19.33 1.23
CA GLU A 25 -4.65 -19.33 -0.18
C GLU A 25 -3.67 -18.17 -0.37
N ASN A 26 -2.41 -18.50 -0.69
CA ASN A 26 -1.40 -17.54 -1.12
C ASN A 26 -1.81 -17.01 -2.50
N THR A 27 -2.90 -16.25 -2.53
CA THR A 27 -3.28 -15.47 -3.70
C THR A 27 -2.17 -14.45 -3.91
N ILE A 28 -1.57 -14.48 -5.10
CA ILE A 28 -0.49 -13.57 -5.43
C ILE A 28 -1.08 -12.15 -5.54
N GLY A 29 -0.98 -11.40 -4.46
CA GLY A 29 -1.35 -9.99 -4.40
C GLY A 29 -0.41 -9.09 -5.22
N PRO A 30 -0.89 -7.93 -5.68
CA PRO A 30 -0.11 -7.02 -6.50
C PRO A 30 0.96 -6.20 -5.74
N ASP A 31 0.77 -5.94 -4.46
CA ASP A 31 1.79 -5.38 -3.54
C ASP A 31 1.79 -6.25 -2.28
N HIS A 32 2.78 -7.14 -2.13
CA HIS A 32 2.89 -8.02 -0.97
C HIS A 32 4.34 -8.49 -0.78
N VAL A 33 4.75 -8.73 0.47
CA VAL A 33 6.05 -9.32 0.81
C VAL A 33 5.84 -10.70 1.44
N TYR A 34 6.25 -11.76 0.74
CA TYR A 34 6.01 -13.14 1.14
C TYR A 34 7.05 -13.68 2.13
N TYR A 35 8.23 -13.05 2.17
CA TYR A 35 9.37 -13.49 2.99
C TYR A 35 9.56 -12.54 4.18
N LYS A 36 9.49 -13.08 5.41
CA LYS A 36 9.53 -12.28 6.65
C LYS A 36 10.86 -11.55 6.90
N ASN A 37 11.95 -12.07 6.33
CA ASN A 37 13.29 -11.48 6.37
C ASN A 37 13.47 -10.36 5.35
N ILE A 38 12.49 -10.09 4.48
CA ILE A 38 12.55 -8.95 3.56
C ILE A 38 11.85 -7.76 4.17
N ARG A 39 12.55 -6.62 4.20
CA ARG A 39 12.07 -5.39 4.83
C ARG A 39 12.34 -4.18 3.95
N SER A 40 11.63 -3.09 4.27
CA SER A 40 11.81 -1.76 3.64
C SER A 40 11.76 -1.79 2.10
N VAL A 41 10.89 -2.60 1.52
CA VAL A 41 10.73 -2.65 0.06
C VAL A 41 10.16 -1.32 -0.42
N LYS A 42 10.95 -0.57 -1.18
CA LYS A 42 10.59 0.71 -1.80
C LYS A 42 10.64 0.57 -3.31
N PHE A 43 9.61 1.07 -3.98
CA PHE A 43 9.58 1.17 -5.43
C PHE A 43 8.93 2.49 -5.84
N ASN A 44 9.73 3.39 -6.36
CA ASN A 44 9.38 4.80 -6.59
C ASN A 44 10.20 5.37 -7.75
N GLN A 45 9.96 6.62 -8.16
CA GLN A 45 10.87 7.34 -9.07
C GLN A 45 12.27 7.42 -8.46
N ALA A 46 13.29 7.27 -9.28
CA ALA A 46 14.67 7.43 -8.87
C ALA A 46 14.88 8.85 -8.30
N GLY A 47 15.40 8.92 -7.07
CA GLY A 47 15.63 10.17 -6.35
C GLY A 47 14.41 10.77 -5.62
N ASP A 48 13.22 10.16 -5.71
CA ASP A 48 12.02 10.62 -4.98
C ASP A 48 11.28 9.44 -4.33
N GLN A 49 11.58 9.19 -3.05
CA GLN A 49 10.95 8.13 -2.25
C GLN A 49 9.45 8.34 -1.98
N LEU A 50 8.91 9.54 -2.22
CA LEU A 50 7.49 9.87 -1.98
C LEU A 50 6.63 9.78 -3.26
N SER A 51 7.24 9.42 -4.38
CA SER A 51 6.54 9.24 -5.64
C SER A 51 5.95 7.83 -5.80
N TYR A 52 4.93 7.72 -6.66
CA TYR A 52 4.38 6.44 -7.08
C TYR A 52 5.17 5.89 -8.30
N PRO A 53 5.35 4.56 -8.44
CA PRO A 53 6.12 3.95 -9.53
C PRO A 53 5.39 4.04 -10.89
N MET A 54 5.52 5.21 -11.55
CA MET A 54 4.84 5.56 -12.79
C MET A 54 5.83 6.07 -13.85
N ILE A 55 5.94 5.44 -15.01
CA ILE A 55 6.80 5.95 -16.08
C ILE A 55 6.01 6.29 -17.32
N THR A 56 6.48 7.27 -18.09
CA THR A 56 5.99 7.52 -19.44
C THR A 56 6.59 6.51 -20.40
N LEU A 57 5.75 5.86 -21.21
CA LEU A 57 6.18 4.97 -22.27
C LEU A 57 7.06 5.73 -23.28
N ASN A 58 8.25 5.19 -23.56
CA ASN A 58 9.30 5.87 -24.35
C ASN A 58 9.79 7.21 -23.73
N GLY A 59 9.50 7.45 -22.45
CA GLY A 59 10.02 8.58 -21.68
C GLY A 59 11.42 8.32 -21.10
N GLY A 60 11.96 9.36 -20.45
CA GLY A 60 13.23 9.29 -19.74
C GLY A 60 13.11 8.87 -18.27
N ASP A 61 11.88 8.69 -17.77
CA ASP A 61 11.59 8.41 -16.37
C ASP A 61 12.27 7.11 -15.91
N LYS A 62 12.82 7.14 -14.70
CA LYS A 62 13.48 6.00 -14.06
C LYS A 62 12.86 5.76 -12.70
N LEU A 63 12.69 4.49 -12.38
CA LEU A 63 12.29 3.98 -11.09
C LEU A 63 13.49 3.37 -10.39
N GLU A 64 13.44 3.38 -9.07
CA GLU A 64 14.37 2.71 -8.20
C GLU A 64 13.59 1.73 -7.33
N LEU A 65 13.97 0.45 -7.43
CA LEU A 65 13.54 -0.59 -6.51
C LEU A 65 14.66 -0.82 -5.50
N SER A 66 14.34 -0.78 -4.21
CA SER A 66 15.28 -1.13 -3.15
C SER A 66 14.61 -1.89 -2.03
N PHE A 67 15.36 -2.77 -1.36
CA PHE A 67 14.88 -3.57 -0.23
C PHE A 67 16.05 -4.14 0.57
N ASP A 68 15.77 -4.51 1.82
CA ASP A 68 16.75 -5.10 2.72
C ASP A 68 16.42 -6.58 2.98
N ASP A 69 17.45 -7.42 2.94
CA ASP A 69 17.41 -8.81 3.41
C ASP A 69 18.09 -8.91 4.78
N MET A 70 17.30 -9.27 5.80
CA MET A 70 17.73 -9.34 7.19
C MET A 70 18.66 -10.54 7.50
N ASP A 71 18.82 -11.50 6.58
CA ASP A 71 19.71 -12.66 6.80
C ASP A 71 21.19 -12.28 6.68
N ASN A 72 21.49 -11.09 6.15
CA ASN A 72 22.86 -10.54 6.05
C ASN A 72 23.83 -11.47 5.28
N ASP A 73 23.32 -12.13 4.25
CA ASP A 73 24.08 -12.93 3.30
C ASP A 73 23.86 -12.42 1.86
N ILE A 74 24.41 -13.13 0.88
CA ILE A 74 24.25 -12.80 -0.55
C ILE A 74 23.37 -13.87 -1.18
N LYS A 75 22.26 -13.44 -1.77
CA LYS A 75 21.30 -14.29 -2.48
C LYS A 75 21.11 -13.81 -3.91
N ASN A 76 20.67 -14.72 -4.77
CA ASN A 76 20.41 -14.40 -6.17
C ASN A 76 18.95 -13.97 -6.36
N TYR A 77 18.68 -12.68 -6.22
CA TYR A 77 17.37 -12.13 -6.56
C TYR A 77 17.23 -11.92 -8.07
N PHE A 78 16.12 -12.38 -8.63
CA PHE A 78 15.71 -12.16 -10.00
C PHE A 78 14.40 -11.38 -10.02
N TYR A 79 14.20 -10.58 -11.07
CA TYR A 79 12.95 -9.89 -11.30
C TYR A 79 12.41 -10.10 -12.71
N THR A 80 11.09 -10.04 -12.83
CA THR A 80 10.35 -10.00 -14.10
C THR A 80 9.15 -9.07 -13.98
N PHE A 81 8.58 -8.69 -15.12
CA PHE A 81 7.31 -7.97 -15.15
C PHE A 81 6.23 -8.75 -15.88
N ILE A 82 5.02 -8.67 -15.34
CA ILE A 82 3.80 -9.21 -15.95
C ILE A 82 2.88 -8.04 -16.30
N LEU A 83 2.49 -7.92 -17.58
CA LEU A 83 1.47 -6.94 -17.98
C LEU A 83 0.10 -7.37 -17.44
N CYS A 84 -0.60 -6.45 -16.82
CA CYS A 84 -1.93 -6.61 -16.26
C CYS A 84 -2.94 -5.63 -16.90
N ASN A 85 -4.21 -6.00 -16.85
CA ASN A 85 -5.34 -5.15 -17.16
C ASN A 85 -5.59 -4.11 -16.05
N ALA A 86 -6.57 -3.22 -16.27
CA ALA A 86 -6.90 -2.15 -15.33
C ALA A 86 -7.36 -2.66 -13.95
N ASP A 87 -7.85 -3.90 -13.88
CA ASP A 87 -8.26 -4.61 -12.66
C ASP A 87 -7.15 -5.47 -12.03
N TRP A 88 -5.91 -5.36 -12.52
CA TRP A 88 -4.74 -6.15 -12.14
C TRP A 88 -4.77 -7.64 -12.55
N THR A 89 -5.75 -8.08 -13.34
CA THR A 89 -5.70 -9.42 -13.94
C THR A 89 -4.59 -9.51 -14.99
N PRO A 90 -3.79 -10.59 -15.05
CA PRO A 90 -2.77 -10.75 -16.09
C PRO A 90 -3.36 -10.66 -17.50
N ALA A 91 -2.78 -9.81 -18.33
CA ALA A 91 -3.20 -9.66 -19.71
C ALA A 91 -2.82 -10.92 -20.51
N GLN A 92 -3.71 -11.33 -21.42
CA GLN A 92 -3.52 -12.54 -22.24
C GLN A 92 -2.64 -12.23 -23.45
N ILE A 93 -1.38 -11.86 -23.20
CA ILE A 93 -0.40 -11.43 -24.20
C ILE A 93 0.97 -12.03 -23.87
N ASN A 94 1.76 -12.36 -24.90
CA ASN A 94 3.11 -12.88 -24.70
C ASN A 94 4.05 -11.76 -24.22
N GLN A 95 4.97 -12.08 -23.32
CA GLN A 95 5.98 -11.16 -22.79
C GLN A 95 6.79 -10.43 -23.86
N LEU A 96 7.13 -11.13 -24.95
CA LEU A 96 7.87 -10.56 -26.08
C LEU A 96 7.10 -9.45 -26.83
N GLU A 97 5.78 -9.38 -26.66
CA GLU A 97 4.94 -8.35 -27.30
C GLU A 97 4.83 -7.07 -26.47
N TYR A 98 5.14 -7.11 -25.17
CA TYR A 98 5.02 -5.96 -24.27
C TYR A 98 6.33 -5.54 -23.59
N MET A 99 7.40 -6.35 -23.68
CA MET A 99 8.75 -5.98 -23.21
C MET A 99 9.83 -6.27 -24.25
N ARG A 100 10.93 -5.54 -24.12
CA ARG A 100 12.18 -5.80 -24.83
C ARG A 100 13.29 -6.08 -23.82
N GLY A 101 14.23 -6.93 -24.23
CA GLY A 101 15.33 -7.41 -23.39
C GLY A 101 15.07 -8.84 -22.88
N PHE A 102 15.63 -9.19 -21.73
CA PHE A 102 15.48 -10.50 -21.11
C PHE A 102 14.15 -10.63 -20.36
N SER A 103 13.58 -11.84 -20.35
CA SER A 103 12.35 -12.18 -19.63
C SER A 103 12.50 -12.07 -18.12
N GLU A 104 13.67 -12.38 -17.61
CA GLU A 104 14.05 -12.27 -16.20
C GLU A 104 15.46 -11.71 -16.09
N ASN A 105 15.74 -10.99 -15.02
CA ASN A 105 17.00 -10.30 -14.82
C ASN A 105 17.44 -10.42 -13.38
N ARG A 106 18.73 -10.67 -13.16
CA ARG A 106 19.32 -10.73 -11.82
C ARG A 106 19.57 -9.32 -11.28
N ILE A 107 19.25 -9.11 -10.01
CA ILE A 107 19.65 -7.92 -9.25
C ILE A 107 21.09 -8.12 -8.80
N GLN A 108 21.99 -7.26 -9.28
CA GLN A 108 23.44 -7.39 -9.06
C GLN A 108 23.98 -6.37 -8.05
N ASP A 109 23.31 -5.22 -7.91
CA ASP A 109 23.76 -4.17 -7.01
C ASP A 109 23.25 -4.47 -5.60
N TYR A 110 24.19 -4.77 -4.70
CA TYR A 110 23.92 -4.98 -3.29
C TYR A 110 25.06 -4.44 -2.42
N ARG A 111 24.75 -4.13 -1.16
CA ARG A 111 25.70 -3.69 -0.13
C ARG A 111 25.33 -4.28 1.22
N PHE A 112 26.33 -4.72 1.98
CA PHE A 112 26.11 -5.08 3.38
C PHE A 112 25.88 -3.83 4.23
N SER A 113 25.10 -3.97 5.29
CA SER A 113 24.92 -2.87 6.22
C SER A 113 26.21 -2.53 6.97
N SER A 114 26.52 -1.24 7.03
CA SER A 114 27.60 -0.67 7.84
C SER A 114 27.00 0.21 8.93
N ILE A 115 27.70 0.37 10.06
CA ILE A 115 27.28 1.18 11.22
C ILE A 115 26.05 0.64 11.99
N ALA A 116 24.99 0.23 11.30
CA ALA A 116 23.77 -0.33 11.87
C ALA A 116 24.04 -1.49 12.83
N LEU A 117 23.35 -1.48 13.98
CA LEU A 117 23.34 -2.59 14.93
C LEU A 117 22.70 -3.83 14.27
N GLN A 118 21.55 -3.63 13.64
CA GLN A 118 20.90 -4.67 12.87
C GLN A 118 21.65 -4.91 11.55
N ARG A 119 22.12 -6.14 11.37
CA ARG A 119 22.78 -6.57 10.14
C ARG A 119 21.77 -6.92 9.06
N TYR A 120 22.04 -6.50 7.82
CA TYR A 120 21.23 -6.78 6.64
C TYR A 120 22.04 -6.59 5.35
N THR A 121 21.55 -7.12 4.24
CA THR A 121 22.08 -6.85 2.89
C THR A 121 21.07 -6.01 2.13
N HIS A 122 21.46 -4.81 1.73
CA HIS A 122 20.66 -3.90 0.92
C HIS A 122 20.79 -4.23 -0.56
N TYR A 123 19.69 -4.41 -1.28
CA TYR A 123 19.64 -4.62 -2.72
C TYR A 123 18.98 -3.44 -3.42
N THR A 124 19.47 -3.09 -4.60
CA THR A 124 18.87 -2.02 -5.42
C THR A 124 18.92 -2.35 -6.91
N VAL A 125 17.96 -1.83 -7.68
CA VAL A 125 17.99 -1.86 -9.15
C VAL A 125 17.20 -0.69 -9.72
N GLN A 126 17.76 -0.06 -10.75
CA GLN A 126 17.05 0.96 -11.53
C GLN A 126 16.30 0.33 -12.71
N LEU A 127 15.06 0.76 -12.90
CA LEU A 127 14.10 0.22 -13.86
C LEU A 127 13.38 1.36 -14.61
N PRO A 128 13.10 1.25 -15.91
CA PRO A 128 13.59 0.24 -16.82
C PRO A 128 15.09 0.43 -17.10
N ASN A 129 15.80 -0.64 -17.42
CA ASN A 129 17.21 -0.62 -17.79
C ASN A 129 17.42 -1.23 -19.18
N GLN A 130 18.68 -1.29 -19.64
CA GLN A 130 19.02 -1.80 -20.98
C GLN A 130 18.64 -3.28 -21.14
N ASN A 131 18.56 -4.02 -20.04
CA ASN A 131 18.28 -5.45 -20.04
C ASN A 131 16.77 -5.75 -20.02
N CYS A 132 15.93 -4.82 -19.60
CA CYS A 132 14.48 -4.99 -19.58
C CYS A 132 13.76 -3.65 -19.57
N TYR A 133 12.95 -3.40 -20.61
CA TYR A 133 12.13 -2.20 -20.68
C TYR A 133 10.75 -2.45 -21.33
N PRO A 134 9.68 -1.82 -20.81
CA PRO A 134 8.33 -1.89 -21.38
C PRO A 134 8.24 -1.25 -22.79
N ILE A 135 7.48 -1.88 -23.69
CA ILE A 135 7.10 -1.32 -25.00
C ILE A 135 5.58 -1.18 -25.19
N LYS A 136 4.79 -1.51 -24.19
CA LYS A 136 3.35 -1.22 -24.12
C LYS A 136 3.01 -0.46 -22.83
N SER A 137 1.99 0.39 -22.88
CA SER A 137 1.41 1.00 -21.68
C SER A 137 0.45 0.04 -20.97
N GLY A 138 0.15 0.33 -19.71
CA GLY A 138 -0.72 -0.48 -18.88
C GLY A 138 -0.15 -0.65 -17.48
N ASN A 139 -0.72 -1.61 -16.75
CA ASN A 139 -0.28 -1.99 -15.42
C ASN A 139 0.79 -3.07 -15.55
N TYR A 140 1.89 -2.93 -14.81
CA TYR A 140 2.96 -3.91 -14.75
C TYR A 140 3.09 -4.40 -13.32
N LEU A 141 3.00 -5.70 -13.12
CA LEU A 141 3.30 -6.35 -11.86
C LEU A 141 4.76 -6.77 -11.87
N LEU A 142 5.59 -6.07 -11.11
CA LEU A 142 6.95 -6.48 -10.80
C LEU A 142 6.89 -7.68 -9.85
N LYS A 143 7.58 -8.76 -10.20
CA LYS A 143 7.79 -9.92 -9.33
C LYS A 143 9.26 -10.08 -9.06
N VAL A 144 9.65 -10.23 -7.80
CA VAL A 144 11.01 -10.56 -7.38
C VAL A 144 11.00 -11.95 -6.74
N TYR A 145 11.94 -12.81 -7.11
CA TYR A 145 12.03 -14.20 -6.67
C TYR A 145 13.49 -14.66 -6.54
N LEU A 146 13.72 -15.75 -5.82
CA LEU A 146 15.05 -16.32 -5.59
C LEU A 146 15.44 -17.30 -6.69
N ASP A 147 16.74 -17.33 -7.01
CA ASP A 147 17.40 -18.38 -7.80
C ASP A 147 16.74 -18.72 -9.15
N SER A 148 16.13 -17.73 -9.79
CA SER A 148 15.37 -17.88 -11.05
C SER A 148 14.15 -18.79 -10.93
N ASP A 149 13.68 -19.08 -9.71
CA ASP A 149 12.55 -19.96 -9.44
C ASP A 149 11.30 -19.14 -9.10
N THR A 150 10.36 -19.07 -10.04
CA THR A 150 9.11 -18.32 -9.86
C THR A 150 8.21 -18.84 -8.73
N SER A 151 8.46 -20.06 -8.21
CA SER A 151 7.76 -20.59 -7.03
C SER A 151 8.29 -19.97 -5.72
N GLN A 152 9.52 -19.47 -5.72
CA GLN A 152 10.14 -18.78 -4.61
C GLN A 152 9.91 -17.26 -4.71
N LEU A 153 8.65 -16.87 -4.82
CA LEU A 153 8.23 -15.47 -4.93
C LEU A 153 8.51 -14.72 -3.63
N VAL A 154 9.37 -13.71 -3.69
CA VAL A 154 9.83 -12.93 -2.55
C VAL A 154 8.88 -11.78 -2.25
N PHE A 155 8.59 -10.96 -3.25
CA PHE A 155 7.58 -9.90 -3.18
C PHE A 155 7.06 -9.51 -4.57
N THR A 156 5.95 -8.79 -4.57
CA THR A 156 5.33 -8.18 -5.73
C THR A 156 5.21 -6.68 -5.55
N ARG A 157 5.36 -5.91 -6.63
CA ARG A 157 5.08 -4.47 -6.62
C ARG A 157 4.36 -4.01 -7.88
N ARG A 158 3.46 -3.05 -7.73
CA ARG A 158 2.78 -2.36 -8.83
C ARG A 158 3.70 -1.37 -9.54
N MET A 159 3.56 -1.28 -10.85
CA MET A 159 4.17 -0.26 -11.71
C MET A 159 3.14 0.18 -12.75
N LEU A 160 3.13 1.46 -13.09
CA LEU A 160 2.27 2.01 -14.13
C LEU A 160 3.11 2.54 -15.29
N VAL A 161 2.70 2.24 -16.52
CA VAL A 161 3.38 2.72 -17.75
C VAL A 161 2.36 3.49 -18.59
N ILE A 162 2.57 4.78 -18.80
CA ILE A 162 1.59 5.72 -19.37
C ILE A 162 1.93 6.05 -20.82
N ALA A 163 0.96 5.96 -21.74
CA ALA A 163 1.16 6.29 -23.17
C ALA A 163 0.87 7.75 -23.56
N ASN A 164 0.23 8.55 -22.70
CA ASN A 164 -0.13 9.96 -22.96
C ASN A 164 -0.90 10.17 -24.28
N LYS A 165 -1.94 9.36 -24.52
CA LYS A 165 -2.82 9.41 -25.71
C LYS A 165 -4.17 10.11 -25.46
N ALA A 166 -4.44 10.51 -24.22
CA ALA A 166 -5.65 11.22 -23.81
C ALA A 166 -5.33 12.35 -22.83
N GLY A 167 -6.27 13.26 -22.64
CA GLY A 167 -6.16 14.34 -21.64
C GLY A 167 -7.17 14.14 -20.51
N VAL A 168 -6.78 14.49 -19.27
CA VAL A 168 -7.67 14.46 -18.11
C VAL A 168 -7.56 15.77 -17.36
N SER A 169 -8.70 16.37 -17.03
CA SER A 169 -8.77 17.58 -16.21
C SER A 169 -9.91 17.45 -15.22
N GLY A 170 -9.78 18.04 -14.04
CA GLY A 170 -10.77 17.91 -12.98
C GLY A 170 -10.52 18.84 -11.81
N PHE A 171 -11.38 18.72 -10.81
CA PHE A 171 -11.34 19.47 -9.57
C PHE A 171 -12.01 18.68 -8.44
N ILE A 172 -11.66 19.05 -7.21
CA ILE A 172 -12.25 18.50 -5.99
C ILE A 172 -13.35 19.44 -5.50
N GLN A 173 -14.50 18.86 -5.16
CA GLN A 173 -15.67 19.61 -4.69
C GLN A 173 -16.20 19.00 -3.39
N GLN A 174 -16.77 19.84 -2.54
CA GLN A 174 -17.56 19.39 -1.40
C GLN A 174 -18.87 18.76 -1.89
N PRO A 175 -19.25 17.55 -1.41
CA PRO A 175 -20.55 16.97 -1.70
C PRO A 175 -21.68 17.83 -1.14
N VAL A 176 -22.85 17.83 -1.77
CA VAL A 176 -24.02 18.62 -1.32
C VAL A 176 -24.94 17.85 -0.37
N THR A 177 -24.84 16.51 -0.34
CA THR A 177 -25.70 15.66 0.49
C THR A 177 -25.39 15.85 1.98
N PRO A 178 -26.37 16.23 2.83
CA PRO A 178 -26.10 16.61 4.23
C PRO A 178 -25.36 15.58 5.07
N LYS A 179 -25.55 14.27 4.81
CA LYS A 179 -24.94 13.18 5.57
C LYS A 179 -23.42 13.05 5.34
N ILE A 180 -22.93 13.52 4.19
CA ILE A 180 -21.54 13.37 3.74
C ILE A 180 -20.85 14.71 3.44
N PHE A 181 -21.60 15.81 3.48
CA PHE A 181 -21.14 17.17 3.19
C PHE A 181 -19.85 17.55 3.93
N ARG A 182 -19.72 17.17 5.21
CA ARG A 182 -18.55 17.53 6.05
C ARG A 182 -17.45 16.47 6.08
N THR A 183 -17.69 15.29 5.52
CA THR A 183 -16.87 14.09 5.76
C THR A 183 -16.31 13.49 4.47
N TYR A 184 -16.81 13.87 3.30
CA TYR A 184 -16.38 13.29 2.03
C TYR A 184 -15.84 14.37 1.09
N GLN A 185 -15.06 13.93 0.12
CA GLN A 185 -14.56 14.72 -0.99
C GLN A 185 -15.03 14.08 -2.30
N LYS A 186 -15.49 14.91 -3.23
CA LYS A 186 -15.95 14.48 -4.55
C LYS A 186 -14.93 14.86 -5.61
N VAL A 187 -14.54 13.89 -6.42
CA VAL A 187 -13.67 14.08 -7.58
C VAL A 187 -14.54 14.28 -8.82
N ASN A 188 -14.47 15.46 -9.43
CA ASN A 188 -15.14 15.75 -10.71
C ASN A 188 -14.09 15.88 -11.80
N PHE A 189 -14.27 15.22 -12.92
CA PHE A 189 -13.28 15.26 -14.01
C PHE A 189 -13.89 14.99 -15.37
N SER A 190 -13.16 15.36 -16.41
CA SER A 190 -13.46 15.04 -17.79
C SER A 190 -12.25 14.39 -18.46
N VAL A 191 -12.53 13.50 -19.41
CA VAL A 191 -11.52 12.80 -20.20
C VAL A 191 -11.70 13.20 -21.66
N ASN A 192 -10.65 13.80 -22.24
CA ASN A 192 -10.57 14.09 -23.67
C ASN A 192 -9.94 12.90 -24.40
N THR A 193 -10.73 12.26 -25.24
CA THR A 193 -10.38 11.04 -25.99
C THR A 193 -10.00 11.32 -27.45
N THR A 194 -9.72 12.57 -27.82
CA THR A 194 -9.44 12.95 -29.23
C THR A 194 -8.27 12.20 -29.86
N GLY A 195 -7.28 11.77 -29.07
CA GLY A 195 -6.16 10.94 -29.54
C GLY A 195 -6.45 9.45 -29.65
N LEU A 196 -7.69 9.02 -29.39
CA LEU A 196 -8.12 7.62 -29.32
C LEU A 196 -9.24 7.33 -30.32
N ASN A 197 -9.32 6.10 -30.80
CA ASN A 197 -10.45 5.62 -31.59
C ASN A 197 -11.49 4.96 -30.67
N VAL A 198 -12.36 5.76 -30.07
CA VAL A 198 -13.39 5.31 -29.14
C VAL A 198 -14.73 5.24 -29.86
N VAL A 199 -15.20 4.01 -30.13
CA VAL A 199 -16.50 3.76 -30.76
C VAL A 199 -17.58 3.59 -29.69
N ASN A 200 -17.28 2.81 -28.64
CA ASN A 200 -18.14 2.67 -27.46
C ASN A 200 -17.38 3.05 -26.18
N PRO A 201 -17.54 4.27 -25.66
CA PRO A 201 -16.82 4.72 -24.47
C PRO A 201 -17.16 3.90 -23.22
N PHE A 202 -18.36 3.32 -23.12
CA PHE A 202 -18.77 2.57 -21.93
C PHE A 202 -18.05 1.22 -21.78
N ASP A 203 -17.60 0.63 -22.90
CA ASP A 203 -16.88 -0.64 -22.90
C ASP A 203 -15.37 -0.45 -23.06
N GLN A 204 -14.96 0.59 -23.79
CA GLN A 204 -13.57 0.80 -24.16
C GLN A 204 -12.80 1.67 -23.17
N MET A 205 -13.50 2.45 -22.33
CA MET A 205 -12.86 3.34 -21.35
C MET A 205 -13.10 2.83 -19.94
N LYS A 206 -12.02 2.76 -19.16
CA LYS A 206 -12.05 2.41 -17.76
C LYS A 206 -11.29 3.47 -16.98
N VAL A 207 -11.84 3.89 -15.85
CA VAL A 207 -11.18 4.85 -14.97
C VAL A 207 -10.96 4.23 -13.59
N VAL A 208 -9.83 4.52 -12.97
CA VAL A 208 -9.57 4.22 -11.56
C VAL A 208 -9.13 5.51 -10.86
N ILE A 209 -9.65 5.76 -9.67
CA ILE A 209 -9.30 6.92 -8.86
C ILE A 209 -8.67 6.41 -7.56
N LEU A 210 -7.42 6.80 -7.32
CA LEU A 210 -6.68 6.49 -6.11
C LEU A 210 -6.65 7.71 -5.20
N GLN A 211 -7.01 7.55 -3.93
CA GLN A 211 -6.77 8.56 -2.90
C GLN A 211 -5.43 8.24 -2.24
N ASN A 212 -4.48 9.17 -2.28
CA ASN A 212 -3.14 9.01 -1.66
C ASN A 212 -2.44 7.72 -2.09
N TYR A 213 -2.57 7.36 -3.38
CA TYR A 213 -2.01 6.15 -3.98
C TYR A 213 -2.54 4.81 -3.41
N ARG A 214 -3.61 4.85 -2.61
CA ARG A 214 -4.24 3.65 -2.05
C ARG A 214 -5.10 2.93 -3.07
N TRP A 215 -4.83 1.62 -3.22
CA TRP A 215 -5.62 0.72 -4.08
C TRP A 215 -6.74 0.01 -3.33
N ASP A 216 -6.62 -0.08 -2.00
CA ASP A 216 -7.60 -0.74 -1.13
C ASP A 216 -8.94 0.02 -1.11
N ASN A 217 -8.91 1.36 -1.16
CA ASN A 217 -10.10 2.21 -1.18
C ASN A 217 -10.41 2.84 -2.56
N ALA A 218 -9.76 2.37 -3.63
CA ALA A 218 -9.86 2.98 -4.95
C ALA A 218 -11.29 2.90 -5.53
N VAL A 219 -11.76 4.00 -6.14
CA VAL A 219 -12.98 3.99 -6.95
C VAL A 219 -12.65 3.41 -8.32
N LYS A 220 -13.28 2.30 -8.70
CA LYS A 220 -12.99 1.58 -9.93
C LYS A 220 -14.18 1.62 -10.89
N PHE A 221 -13.87 1.94 -12.13
CA PHE A 221 -14.76 1.90 -13.29
C PHE A 221 -16.07 2.70 -13.14
N PRO A 222 -16.03 3.97 -12.63
CA PRO A 222 -17.20 4.83 -12.69
C PRO A 222 -17.59 5.03 -14.15
N ARG A 223 -18.89 5.24 -14.41
CA ARG A 223 -19.39 5.49 -15.76
C ARG A 223 -19.48 7.00 -16.02
N PRO A 224 -19.17 7.47 -17.24
CA PRO A 224 -19.38 8.87 -17.56
C PRO A 224 -20.88 9.19 -17.53
N LEU A 225 -21.23 10.38 -17.03
CA LEU A 225 -22.62 10.88 -17.04
C LEU A 225 -23.00 11.35 -18.44
N PHE A 226 -22.09 12.05 -19.12
CA PHE A 226 -22.32 12.57 -20.47
C PHE A 226 -21.15 12.25 -21.39
N VAL A 227 -21.49 12.02 -22.66
CA VAL A 227 -20.54 11.91 -23.78
C VAL A 227 -20.81 13.08 -24.71
N LYS A 228 -19.88 14.03 -24.80
CA LYS A 228 -19.97 15.24 -25.64
C LYS A 228 -18.89 15.18 -26.71
N GLY A 229 -19.21 14.56 -27.85
CA GLY A 229 -18.20 14.27 -28.88
C GLY A 229 -17.09 13.39 -28.28
N ASN A 230 -15.86 13.90 -28.24
CA ASN A 230 -14.69 13.21 -27.69
C ASN A 230 -14.46 13.46 -26.18
N ILE A 231 -15.36 14.17 -25.50
CA ILE A 231 -15.23 14.49 -24.07
C ILE A 231 -16.18 13.60 -23.27
N LEU A 232 -15.62 12.86 -22.31
CA LEU A 232 -16.37 12.04 -21.34
C LEU A 232 -16.40 12.77 -20.01
N GLU A 233 -17.60 13.09 -19.51
CA GLU A 233 -17.79 13.87 -18.28
C GLU A 233 -18.15 12.94 -17.11
N TYR A 234 -17.39 13.01 -16.02
CA TYR A 234 -17.57 12.23 -14.81
C TYR A 234 -17.89 13.18 -13.64
N ASN A 235 -19.17 13.49 -13.50
CA ASN A 235 -19.66 14.46 -12.52
C ASN A 235 -20.99 14.04 -11.85
N TRP A 236 -21.33 12.75 -11.88
CA TRP A 236 -22.46 12.17 -11.14
C TRP A 236 -22.50 12.64 -9.68
N GLU A 237 -23.70 12.77 -9.09
CA GLU A 237 -23.83 13.26 -7.71
C GLU A 237 -23.24 12.29 -6.68
N VAL A 238 -23.40 10.99 -6.90
CA VAL A 238 -23.07 9.92 -5.96
C VAL A 238 -21.80 9.14 -6.31
N ASP A 239 -21.31 9.21 -7.55
CA ASP A 239 -20.08 8.52 -7.94
C ASP A 239 -18.85 9.38 -7.67
N CYS A 240 -17.70 8.73 -7.53
CA CYS A 240 -16.41 9.38 -7.28
C CYS A 240 -16.39 10.24 -6.00
N VAL A 241 -17.18 9.84 -5.01
CA VAL A 241 -17.26 10.44 -3.67
C VAL A 241 -16.53 9.51 -2.69
N MET A 242 -15.47 10.01 -2.05
CA MET A 242 -14.59 9.23 -1.18
C MET A 242 -14.55 9.84 0.23
N PRO A 243 -14.46 9.03 1.30
CA PRO A 243 -14.23 9.55 2.65
C PRO A 243 -12.97 10.43 2.66
N ALA A 244 -13.08 11.62 3.22
CA ALA A 244 -12.00 12.59 3.20
C ALA A 244 -10.88 12.23 4.20
N GLY A 245 -11.17 11.42 5.22
CA GLY A 245 -10.21 11.08 6.26
C GLY A 245 -9.73 12.30 7.05
N LYS A 246 -8.55 12.15 7.66
CA LYS A 246 -7.76 13.21 8.29
C LYS A 246 -6.30 13.07 7.89
N GLU A 247 -5.54 14.13 8.12
CA GLU A 247 -4.08 14.13 8.03
C GLU A 247 -3.50 12.94 8.81
N TRP A 248 -2.61 12.21 8.18
CA TRP A 248 -1.97 11.02 8.70
C TRP A 248 -1.16 11.35 9.96
N ARG A 249 -1.11 10.40 10.90
CA ARG A 249 -0.19 10.51 12.04
C ARG A 249 1.23 10.30 11.53
N TRP A 250 2.21 10.79 12.25
CA TRP A 250 3.61 10.58 11.90
C TRP A 250 4.43 10.14 13.10
N ILE A 251 5.56 9.50 12.79
CA ILE A 251 6.65 9.29 13.70
C ILE A 251 7.97 9.55 12.98
N ASP A 252 8.82 10.36 13.59
CA ASP A 252 10.14 10.70 13.08
C ASP A 252 11.19 9.86 13.81
N LEU A 253 11.75 8.90 13.05
CA LEU A 253 12.72 7.91 13.48
C LEU A 253 14.07 8.12 12.78
N ARG A 254 14.32 9.31 12.21
CA ARG A 254 15.57 9.60 11.48
C ARG A 254 16.81 9.59 12.39
N SER A 255 16.63 9.60 13.70
CA SER A 255 17.67 9.24 14.69
C SER A 255 17.03 8.53 15.88
N PHE A 256 17.51 7.34 16.22
CA PHE A 256 17.02 6.65 17.43
C PHE A 256 17.50 7.31 18.73
N ARG A 257 18.56 8.12 18.64
CA ARG A 257 19.18 8.85 19.74
C ARG A 257 18.37 10.05 20.20
N LEU A 258 17.52 10.58 19.31
CA LEU A 258 16.72 11.76 19.58
C LEU A 258 15.29 11.35 19.95
N GLN A 259 14.83 11.83 21.09
CA GLN A 259 13.42 11.76 21.46
C GLN A 259 12.68 12.89 20.71
N THR A 260 12.25 12.60 19.48
CA THR A 260 11.41 13.51 18.70
C THR A 260 10.04 13.68 19.36
N GLU A 261 9.22 14.61 18.88
CA GLU A 261 7.96 15.01 19.54
C GLU A 261 6.94 13.87 19.73
N ARG A 262 7.10 12.76 19.00
CA ARG A 262 6.22 11.58 19.03
C ARG A 262 6.90 10.34 19.64
N VAL A 263 8.16 10.46 20.06
CA VAL A 263 8.91 9.39 20.74
C VAL A 263 8.90 9.67 22.24
N LYS A 264 8.29 8.76 23.00
CA LYS A 264 8.21 8.84 24.46
C LYS A 264 9.57 8.54 25.11
N ASN A 265 10.17 7.42 24.71
CA ASN A 265 11.49 6.98 25.16
C ASN A 265 12.06 5.95 24.17
N THR A 266 13.37 5.77 24.23
CA THR A 266 14.09 4.73 23.48
C THR A 266 14.91 3.93 24.48
N GLU A 267 14.84 2.61 24.39
CA GLU A 267 15.60 1.66 25.19
C GLU A 267 16.65 0.98 24.29
N TYR A 268 17.86 0.89 24.80
CA TYR A 268 19.00 0.33 24.07
C TYR A 268 19.46 -0.94 24.75
N ALA A 269 19.35 -2.05 24.03
CA ALA A 269 19.95 -3.30 24.42
C ALA A 269 21.24 -3.56 23.63
N LYS A 270 21.91 -4.67 23.92
CA LYS A 270 23.16 -5.04 23.24
C LYS A 270 22.94 -5.42 21.78
N ASP A 271 21.76 -5.95 21.46
CA ASP A 271 21.42 -6.60 20.18
C ASP A 271 20.17 -6.02 19.54
N HIS A 272 19.45 -5.11 20.20
CA HIS A 272 18.26 -4.46 19.66
C HIS A 272 18.06 -3.06 20.24
N THR A 273 17.21 -2.28 19.57
CA THR A 273 16.72 -0.97 20.02
C THR A 273 15.20 -0.98 20.02
N ASP A 274 14.59 -0.56 21.13
CA ASP A 274 13.15 -0.39 21.25
C ASP A 274 12.81 1.10 21.34
N VAL A 275 11.91 1.56 20.47
CA VAL A 275 11.39 2.92 20.47
C VAL A 275 9.94 2.89 20.90
N TYR A 276 9.58 3.62 21.95
CA TYR A 276 8.20 3.72 22.41
C TYR A 276 7.57 5.01 21.90
N ALA A 277 6.53 4.90 21.08
CA ALA A 277 5.77 6.04 20.61
C ALA A 277 4.92 6.64 21.75
N LEU A 278 4.62 7.94 21.67
CA LEU A 278 3.61 8.54 22.52
C LEU A 278 2.24 7.93 22.23
N PRO A 279 1.40 7.70 23.26
CA PRO A 279 0.06 7.15 23.06
C PRO A 279 -0.80 7.98 22.10
N ASP A 280 -1.44 7.29 21.17
CA ASP A 280 -2.33 7.86 20.17
C ASP A 280 -3.77 7.83 20.63
N ILE A 281 -4.34 9.01 20.86
CA ILE A 281 -5.74 9.13 21.26
C ILE A 281 -6.67 9.17 20.04
N GLU A 282 -7.89 8.67 20.24
CA GLU A 282 -8.99 8.79 19.29
C GLU A 282 -9.19 10.26 18.90
N ARG A 283 -9.36 10.48 17.60
CA ARG A 283 -9.62 11.81 17.05
C ARG A 283 -10.78 11.84 16.05
N GLY A 284 -11.57 10.77 15.95
CA GLY A 284 -12.73 10.67 15.05
C GLY A 284 -13.67 11.86 15.15
N ASN A 285 -14.05 12.22 16.38
CA ASN A 285 -14.98 13.32 16.65
C ASN A 285 -14.32 14.66 16.97
N LYS A 286 -12.99 14.74 16.94
CA LYS A 286 -12.27 15.99 17.23
C LYS A 286 -12.35 16.94 16.04
N ILE A 287 -12.45 18.24 16.34
CA ILE A 287 -12.43 19.31 15.34
C ILE A 287 -11.18 19.18 14.47
N TYR A 288 -11.34 19.41 13.17
CA TYR A 288 -10.24 19.40 12.22
C TYR A 288 -9.17 20.43 12.56
N GLN A 289 -7.91 20.00 12.44
CA GLN A 289 -6.73 20.84 12.52
C GLN A 289 -5.80 20.41 11.39
N TYR A 290 -5.40 21.36 10.56
CA TYR A 290 -4.46 21.09 9.49
C TYR A 290 -3.07 20.84 10.08
N ILE A 291 -2.52 19.69 9.75
CA ILE A 291 -1.14 19.28 10.06
C ILE A 291 -0.59 18.74 8.76
N LYS A 292 0.47 19.35 8.24
CA LYS A 292 1.09 18.89 7.00
C LYS A 292 1.67 17.50 7.19
N ASP A 293 1.32 16.61 6.28
CA ASP A 293 1.78 15.23 6.27
C ASP A 293 2.42 14.85 4.92
N ILE A 294 2.67 13.56 4.71
CA ILE A 294 3.09 12.97 3.43
C ILE A 294 2.08 11.93 2.94
N ASN A 295 0.80 12.15 3.21
CA ASN A 295 -0.33 11.37 2.70
C ASN A 295 -0.21 9.85 2.92
N GLY A 296 0.33 9.41 4.07
CA GLY A 296 0.43 7.98 4.41
C GLY A 296 1.64 7.25 3.87
N LEU A 297 2.56 7.98 3.23
CA LEU A 297 3.81 7.46 2.72
C LEU A 297 4.89 7.41 3.81
N TYR A 298 6.04 6.83 3.48
CA TYR A 298 7.24 6.93 4.31
C TYR A 298 8.49 7.11 3.44
N TYR A 299 9.54 7.65 4.03
CA TYR A 299 10.86 7.70 3.41
C TYR A 299 11.95 7.35 4.42
N LEU A 300 12.95 6.63 3.93
CA LEU A 300 14.15 6.28 4.68
C LEU A 300 15.09 7.49 4.69
N ALA A 301 15.53 7.87 5.89
CA ALA A 301 16.40 9.02 6.09
C ALA A 301 17.09 8.92 7.45
N THR A 302 18.27 9.53 7.53
CA THR A 302 19.00 9.75 8.78
C THR A 302 19.21 11.25 8.99
N ILE A 303 19.35 11.69 10.24
CA ILE A 303 19.83 13.06 10.56
C ILE A 303 21.35 13.07 10.74
N ASP A 304 21.94 11.90 11.02
CA ASP A 304 23.34 11.76 11.43
C ASP A 304 24.35 11.74 10.25
N ASP A 305 23.98 12.25 9.07
CA ASP A 305 24.80 12.39 7.85
C ASP A 305 25.40 11.07 7.31
N TYR A 306 24.60 9.99 7.37
CA TYR A 306 24.92 8.67 6.80
C TYR A 306 23.94 8.30 5.70
N ASP A 307 24.33 7.35 4.85
CA ASP A 307 23.45 6.82 3.80
C ASP A 307 22.31 5.97 4.42
N PRO A 308 21.04 6.41 4.33
CA PRO A 308 19.93 5.73 5.00
C PRO A 308 19.67 4.31 4.46
N PHE A 309 20.17 3.98 3.26
CA PHE A 309 19.86 2.72 2.60
C PHE A 309 20.72 1.55 3.10
N TYR A 310 21.99 1.75 3.44
CA TYR A 310 22.86 0.69 3.97
C TYR A 310 23.54 1.06 5.30
N GLU A 311 23.39 2.29 5.78
CA GLU A 311 23.91 2.71 7.08
C GLU A 311 22.80 2.97 8.12
N GLY A 312 21.55 3.07 7.66
CA GLY A 312 20.39 3.22 8.53
C GLY A 312 20.13 1.96 9.36
N ASP A 313 19.83 2.14 10.64
CA ASP A 313 19.57 1.05 11.58
C ASP A 313 18.07 0.70 11.68
N TYR A 314 17.75 -0.41 12.33
CA TYR A 314 16.38 -0.83 12.62
C TYR A 314 16.08 -0.81 14.12
N ALA A 315 14.81 -0.54 14.46
CA ALA A 315 14.30 -0.62 15.81
C ALA A 315 12.90 -1.23 15.82
N THR A 316 12.56 -1.86 16.95
CA THR A 316 11.18 -2.25 17.25
C THR A 316 10.46 -1.04 17.80
N VAL A 317 9.45 -0.56 17.08
CA VAL A 317 8.67 0.62 17.45
C VAL A 317 7.36 0.18 18.07
N HIS A 318 7.15 0.52 19.33
CA HIS A 318 5.97 0.17 20.11
C HIS A 318 4.94 1.29 20.03
N PHE A 319 3.75 0.95 19.58
CA PHE A 319 2.61 1.85 19.46
C PHE A 319 1.57 1.52 20.53
N SER A 320 0.89 2.56 21.00
CA SER A 320 -0.18 2.44 21.99
C SER A 320 -1.34 3.32 21.59
N TYR A 321 -2.54 2.76 21.57
CA TYR A 321 -3.79 3.48 21.31
C TYR A 321 -4.74 3.30 22.51
N PRO A 322 -4.79 4.27 23.44
CA PRO A 322 -5.65 4.17 24.62
C PRO A 322 -7.13 4.10 24.23
N ALA A 323 -7.84 3.13 24.79
CA ALA A 323 -9.26 2.92 24.61
C ALA A 323 -9.85 2.37 25.91
N ALA A 324 -10.93 2.99 26.42
CA ALA A 324 -11.51 2.58 27.70
C ALA A 324 -11.97 1.12 27.69
N GLU A 325 -12.50 0.68 26.55
CA GLU A 325 -12.98 -0.67 26.27
C GLU A 325 -12.55 -1.07 24.84
N PRO A 326 -12.44 -2.37 24.54
CA PRO A 326 -12.14 -2.81 23.18
C PRO A 326 -13.30 -2.53 22.22
N PHE A 327 -12.98 -2.25 20.96
CA PHE A 327 -13.93 -2.17 19.85
C PHE A 327 -14.48 -3.56 19.53
N ALA A 328 -15.62 -3.90 20.16
CA ALA A 328 -16.25 -5.20 20.02
C ALA A 328 -16.57 -5.52 18.54
N GLY A 329 -16.15 -6.70 18.08
CA GLY A 329 -16.36 -7.15 16.70
C GLY A 329 -15.32 -6.64 15.69
N TYR A 330 -14.31 -5.88 16.12
CA TYR A 330 -13.28 -5.34 15.23
C TYR A 330 -11.87 -5.72 15.68
N ASN A 331 -11.00 -5.94 14.69
CA ASN A 331 -9.55 -5.99 14.89
C ASN A 331 -8.95 -4.64 14.50
N MET A 332 -8.03 -4.11 15.33
CA MET A 332 -7.34 -2.85 15.06
C MET A 332 -5.98 -3.11 14.43
N TYR A 333 -5.64 -2.39 13.37
CA TYR A 333 -4.35 -2.48 12.69
C TYR A 333 -3.70 -1.11 12.53
N ILE A 334 -2.37 -1.07 12.52
CA ILE A 334 -1.61 0.08 12.04
C ILE A 334 -1.49 0.00 10.52
N ILE A 335 -1.86 1.08 9.83
CA ILE A 335 -1.98 1.10 8.38
C ILE A 335 -1.20 2.29 7.81
N GLY A 336 -0.52 2.06 6.70
CA GLY A 336 0.19 3.06 5.89
C GLY A 336 1.01 2.37 4.81
N GLN A 337 1.78 3.13 4.04
CA GLN A 337 2.71 2.55 3.07
C GLN A 337 3.74 1.63 3.76
N LEU A 338 4.05 1.90 5.03
CA LEU A 338 4.96 1.09 5.84
C LEU A 338 4.50 -0.35 6.09
N THR A 339 3.20 -0.64 5.90
CA THR A 339 2.58 -1.96 6.02
C THR A 339 1.98 -2.43 4.69
N ASP A 340 2.35 -1.78 3.57
CA ASP A 340 1.76 -1.98 2.24
C ASP A 340 0.22 -1.84 2.23
N TYR A 341 -0.35 -1.12 3.22
CA TYR A 341 -1.78 -1.04 3.50
C TYR A 341 -2.48 -2.38 3.79
N GLU A 342 -1.72 -3.44 4.05
CA GLU A 342 -2.26 -4.75 4.40
C GLU A 342 -2.71 -4.79 5.87
N CYS A 343 -3.62 -5.70 6.21
CA CYS A 343 -4.03 -5.98 7.58
C CYS A 343 -3.70 -7.46 7.88
N ASN A 344 -2.57 -7.69 8.57
CA ASN A 344 -2.06 -9.02 8.87
C ASN A 344 -1.51 -9.08 10.31
N GLU A 345 -0.99 -10.24 10.73
CA GLU A 345 -0.52 -10.42 12.10
C GLU A 345 0.63 -9.46 12.49
N ASN A 346 1.41 -8.98 11.53
CA ASN A 346 2.58 -8.13 11.81
C ASN A 346 2.20 -6.70 12.22
N ASN A 347 0.99 -6.24 11.91
CA ASN A 347 0.54 -4.89 12.23
C ASN A 347 -0.77 -4.86 13.03
N LEU A 348 -1.17 -6.01 13.59
CA LEU A 348 -2.30 -6.13 14.50
C LEU A 348 -1.97 -5.46 15.84
N MET A 349 -2.92 -4.67 16.34
CA MET A 349 -2.90 -4.09 17.67
C MET A 349 -3.77 -4.92 18.61
N VAL A 350 -3.21 -5.34 19.74
CA VAL A 350 -3.89 -6.21 20.72
C VAL A 350 -4.33 -5.39 21.92
N TYR A 351 -5.59 -5.53 22.32
CA TYR A 351 -6.11 -4.83 23.49
C TYR A 351 -5.56 -5.44 24.79
N ASN A 352 -4.98 -4.59 25.64
CA ASN A 352 -4.47 -4.93 26.96
C ASN A 352 -5.39 -4.33 28.04
N PRO A 353 -6.15 -5.16 28.79
CA PRO A 353 -7.08 -4.68 29.82
C PRO A 353 -6.40 -3.96 31.00
N ASN A 354 -5.13 -4.26 31.28
CA ASN A 354 -4.41 -3.67 32.42
C ASN A 354 -4.02 -2.22 32.12
N THR A 355 -3.60 -1.94 30.88
CA THR A 355 -3.23 -0.59 30.43
C THR A 355 -4.40 0.16 29.79
N ARG A 356 -5.52 -0.53 29.51
CA ARG A 356 -6.70 0.00 28.81
C ARG A 356 -6.29 0.66 27.48
N ALA A 357 -5.49 -0.07 26.72
CA ALA A 357 -4.97 0.38 25.44
C ALA A 357 -4.81 -0.80 24.48
N TYR A 358 -4.93 -0.50 23.20
CA TYR A 358 -4.42 -1.35 22.15
C TYR A 358 -2.92 -1.15 22.03
N GLU A 359 -2.15 -2.24 21.99
CA GLU A 359 -0.69 -2.24 21.95
C GLU A 359 -0.23 -3.11 20.78
N GLY A 360 0.78 -2.64 20.05
CA GLY A 360 1.36 -3.35 18.91
C GLY A 360 2.73 -2.80 18.61
N SER A 361 3.50 -3.53 17.80
CA SER A 361 4.87 -3.13 17.46
C SER A 361 5.18 -3.37 15.99
N LEU A 362 6.07 -2.55 15.44
CA LEU A 362 6.55 -2.67 14.07
C LEU A 362 8.07 -2.57 14.05
N PHE A 363 8.71 -3.45 13.30
CA PHE A 363 10.15 -3.41 13.09
C PHE A 363 10.47 -2.48 11.92
N LEU A 364 10.93 -1.27 12.21
CA LEU A 364 11.08 -0.17 11.26
C LEU A 364 12.53 0.28 11.15
N LYS A 365 12.93 0.64 9.94
CA LYS A 365 14.22 1.27 9.67
C LYS A 365 14.19 2.74 10.08
N GLN A 366 15.34 3.38 10.25
CA GLN A 366 15.41 4.83 10.41
C GLN A 366 14.75 5.55 9.22
N GLY A 367 13.89 6.50 9.52
CA GLY A 367 13.12 7.23 8.53
C GLY A 367 11.98 8.03 9.13
N PHE A 368 11.14 8.58 8.27
CA PHE A 368 9.93 9.29 8.65
C PHE A 368 8.73 8.57 8.08
N TYR A 369 7.77 8.25 8.95
CA TYR A 369 6.67 7.35 8.64
C TYR A 369 5.33 8.02 8.90
N ASN A 370 4.41 7.94 7.95
CA ASN A 370 3.01 8.23 8.19
C ASN A 370 2.20 6.96 8.40
N TYR A 371 1.28 7.00 9.35
CA TYR A 371 0.42 5.87 9.71
C TYR A 371 -0.92 6.33 10.27
N ILE A 372 -1.89 5.43 10.30
CA ILE A 372 -3.19 5.58 10.95
C ILE A 372 -3.64 4.25 11.55
N TYR A 373 -4.68 4.29 12.39
CA TYR A 373 -5.31 3.09 12.93
C TYR A 373 -6.59 2.76 12.17
N GLY A 374 -6.69 1.56 11.62
CA GLY A 374 -7.90 1.07 10.95
C GLY A 374 -8.56 -0.07 11.73
N LEU A 375 -9.89 -0.11 11.71
CA LEU A 375 -10.70 -1.17 12.29
C LEU A 375 -11.24 -2.07 11.18
N VAL A 376 -10.96 -3.37 11.26
CA VAL A 376 -11.47 -4.38 10.33
C VAL A 376 -12.58 -5.16 11.02
N ASP A 377 -13.76 -5.19 10.42
CA ASP A 377 -14.92 -5.93 10.93
C ASP A 377 -14.66 -7.45 10.81
N THR A 378 -14.70 -8.14 11.96
CA THR A 378 -14.46 -9.58 12.05
C THR A 378 -15.66 -10.42 11.62
N SER A 379 -16.85 -9.83 11.51
CA SER A 379 -18.08 -10.50 11.09
C SER A 379 -18.24 -10.56 9.57
N VAL A 380 -17.50 -9.73 8.83
CA VAL A 380 -17.58 -9.62 7.37
C VAL A 380 -16.25 -10.08 6.74
N PRO A 381 -16.19 -11.27 6.12
CA PRO A 381 -15.00 -11.72 5.42
C PRO A 381 -14.55 -10.74 4.35
N GLY A 382 -13.25 -10.38 4.35
CA GLY A 382 -12.69 -9.42 3.40
C GLY A 382 -13.07 -7.97 3.65
N SER A 383 -13.57 -7.64 4.86
CA SER A 383 -13.82 -6.25 5.25
C SER A 383 -12.55 -5.40 5.12
N LEU A 384 -12.70 -4.21 4.56
CA LEU A 384 -11.62 -3.23 4.44
C LEU A 384 -11.48 -2.45 5.75
N PRO A 385 -10.27 -1.94 6.07
CA PRO A 385 -10.06 -1.14 7.26
C PRO A 385 -10.86 0.17 7.24
N ASP A 386 -11.72 0.36 8.24
CA ASP A 386 -12.45 1.60 8.48
C ASP A 386 -11.71 2.47 9.50
N THR A 387 -11.49 3.75 9.16
CA THR A 387 -10.76 4.72 9.97
C THR A 387 -11.68 5.79 10.56
N LYS A 388 -13.00 5.71 10.34
CA LYS A 388 -13.96 6.75 10.75
C LYS A 388 -14.03 6.92 12.26
N VAL A 389 -13.97 5.83 13.02
CA VAL A 389 -14.05 5.88 14.50
C VAL A 389 -12.73 6.35 15.10
N THR A 390 -11.60 5.85 14.58
CA THR A 390 -10.26 6.10 15.11
C THR A 390 -9.71 7.47 14.72
N GLU A 391 -9.80 7.81 13.43
CA GLU A 391 -9.25 9.01 12.83
C GLU A 391 -10.32 10.04 12.48
N GLY A 392 -11.43 9.59 11.89
CA GLY A 392 -12.52 10.44 11.42
C GLY A 392 -12.31 10.98 10.03
N ASP A 393 -13.33 11.71 9.57
CA ASP A 393 -13.45 12.19 8.20
C ASP A 393 -13.79 13.68 8.19
N TRP A 394 -12.98 14.48 7.49
CA TRP A 394 -13.16 15.93 7.40
C TRP A 394 -12.90 16.42 5.99
N TRP A 395 -13.87 17.11 5.42
CA TRP A 395 -13.80 17.63 4.04
C TRP A 395 -12.57 18.51 3.80
N GLU A 396 -12.09 19.21 4.83
CA GLU A 396 -10.97 20.13 4.75
C GLU A 396 -9.61 19.44 4.51
N THR A 397 -9.49 18.15 4.85
CA THR A 397 -8.25 17.35 4.80
C THR A 397 -7.54 17.42 3.45
N GLU A 398 -6.22 17.58 3.47
CA GLU A 398 -5.39 17.50 2.28
C GLU A 398 -5.31 16.04 1.80
N ASN A 399 -5.65 15.80 0.53
CA ASN A 399 -5.49 14.50 -0.11
C ASN A 399 -5.09 14.70 -1.57
N ASN A 400 -4.36 13.74 -2.11
CA ASN A 400 -4.05 13.64 -3.53
C ASN A 400 -4.92 12.57 -4.20
N TYR A 401 -5.70 12.97 -5.21
CA TYR A 401 -6.50 12.06 -6.03
C TYR A 401 -5.84 11.82 -7.37
N THR A 402 -5.34 10.61 -7.60
CA THR A 402 -4.72 10.22 -8.87
C THR A 402 -5.74 9.48 -9.73
N ILE A 403 -6.07 10.06 -10.88
CA ILE A 403 -6.97 9.50 -11.86
C ILE A 403 -6.14 8.73 -12.90
N LEU A 404 -6.47 7.47 -13.11
CA LEU A 404 -5.86 6.58 -14.10
C LEU A 404 -6.91 6.28 -15.18
N VAL A 405 -6.60 6.60 -16.43
CA VAL A 405 -7.51 6.39 -17.56
C VAL A 405 -6.95 5.30 -18.46
N TYR A 406 -7.73 4.24 -18.59
CA TYR A 406 -7.41 3.09 -19.41
C TYR A 406 -8.30 3.05 -20.65
N TYR A 407 -7.73 2.59 -21.75
CA TYR A 407 -8.39 2.39 -23.02
C TYR A 407 -8.14 0.98 -23.52
N ARG A 408 -9.19 0.32 -24.00
CA ARG A 408 -9.09 -0.93 -24.75
C ARG A 408 -9.61 -0.73 -26.17
N ALA A 409 -8.72 -0.82 -27.14
CA ALA A 409 -9.09 -0.82 -28.54
C ALA A 409 -10.00 -2.02 -28.88
N LEU A 410 -10.81 -1.90 -29.92
CA LEU A 410 -11.57 -3.04 -30.44
C LEU A 410 -10.60 -4.14 -30.89
N GLY A 411 -10.79 -5.36 -30.39
CA GLY A 411 -9.84 -6.47 -30.58
C GLY A 411 -8.54 -6.39 -29.76
N GLY A 412 -8.41 -5.37 -28.90
CA GLY A 412 -7.27 -5.21 -28.00
C GLY A 412 -7.22 -6.32 -26.94
N ARG A 413 -6.01 -6.82 -26.65
CA ARG A 413 -5.76 -7.92 -25.71
C ARG A 413 -5.34 -7.48 -24.29
N SER A 414 -5.22 -6.16 -24.08
CA SER A 414 -4.82 -5.55 -22.81
C SER A 414 -5.47 -4.17 -22.65
N ASP A 415 -5.62 -3.72 -21.40
CA ASP A 415 -5.98 -2.32 -21.11
C ASP A 415 -4.72 -1.43 -21.19
N GLU A 416 -4.72 -0.45 -22.08
CA GLU A 416 -3.65 0.54 -22.20
C GLU A 416 -3.90 1.69 -21.21
N LEU A 417 -2.92 2.02 -20.36
CA LEU A 417 -2.97 3.23 -19.55
C LEU A 417 -2.61 4.44 -20.45
N VAL A 418 -3.61 5.23 -20.80
CA VAL A 418 -3.50 6.27 -21.84
C VAL A 418 -3.34 7.67 -21.27
N ALA A 419 -3.75 7.90 -20.03
CA ALA A 419 -3.54 9.18 -19.35
C ALA A 419 -3.58 9.00 -17.84
N THR A 420 -2.95 9.95 -17.15
CA THR A 420 -3.09 10.11 -15.71
C THR A 420 -3.06 11.60 -15.35
N THR A 421 -3.69 11.95 -14.24
CA THR A 421 -3.54 13.26 -13.61
C THR A 421 -3.72 13.12 -12.09
N THR A 422 -3.06 13.97 -11.32
CA THR A 422 -3.20 14.03 -9.87
C THR A 422 -3.77 15.38 -9.47
N LEU A 423 -4.86 15.36 -8.70
CA LEU A 423 -5.55 16.54 -8.18
C LEU A 423 -5.37 16.60 -6.67
N ASN A 424 -4.88 17.72 -6.16
CA ASN A 424 -4.76 17.95 -4.73
C ASN A 424 -6.04 18.62 -4.20
N SER A 425 -6.59 18.15 -3.08
CA SER A 425 -7.87 18.63 -2.54
C SER A 425 -7.85 20.07 -2.02
N MET A 426 -6.67 20.66 -1.80
CA MET A 426 -6.52 22.08 -1.48
C MET A 426 -6.23 22.93 -2.71
N LEU A 427 -5.34 22.49 -3.60
CA LEU A 427 -4.91 23.27 -4.77
C LEU A 427 -5.92 23.22 -5.93
N SER A 428 -6.62 22.09 -6.10
CA SER A 428 -7.58 21.84 -7.17
C SER A 428 -9.03 21.95 -6.67
N ARG A 429 -9.26 22.72 -5.61
CA ARG A 429 -10.57 22.91 -4.99
C ARG A 429 -11.42 23.90 -5.79
N LYS A 430 -12.71 23.61 -5.93
CA LYS A 430 -13.68 24.52 -6.54
C LYS A 430 -14.89 24.77 -5.65
#